data_AF-A0A066UJ82-F1
#
_entry.id   AF-A0A066UJ82-F1
#
_cell.length_a   1.000
_cell.length_b   1.000
_cell.length_c   1.000
_cell.angle_alpha   90.00
_cell.angle_beta   90.00
_cell.angle_gamma   90.00
#
_symmetry.space_group_name_H-M   'P 1'
#
loop_
_entity.id
_entity.type
_entity.pdbx_description
1 polymer ?
#
loop_
_entity_poly.entity_id
_entity_poly.type
_entity_poly.pdbx_seq_one_letter_code
_entity_poly.pdbx_strand_id
1 'polypeptide(L)'
;MIHQNQTQNQARNPTDVRDSDKVTDIPEDIFSFLFANYPPDDVDIPLSLVSPNDSIWDQHRTATQRVSEIYNNHPEFQKWGERTADCSPWLLFKDVESKFKLSEAFFCHVRMCPTCQWRKSLYEKARAYRAMDIILNNPDYENLSFIFLTLTVENCPVSELRLTLSKMNKSWKRLIEREIYEKTFKGFVKMTEITRDKKRPNTHAHPHFHVLLVANKSYFTDPKKYLNSNRWAELWGDCLRVGYVPVVDVRGIRPKRKKGVKLTDLTPQERKDGIRSAVAELIKYSVKPADMLGDGSQASHEWFLELSRQIKGLKFVSSGGILKDLLRDRVLSDDDMVHVGESDASDDAVSASDSDDKRRISFRYRPTKEGYYYDPRYNEGDT
;
A
#
# COMPACT_ATOMS: atom_id res chain seq x y z
N MET A 1 -22.55 -7.98 78.05
CA MET A 1 -23.11 -7.32 76.86
C MET A 1 -22.28 -7.73 75.66
N ILE A 2 -22.93 -8.37 74.70
CA ILE A 2 -22.65 -8.39 73.25
C ILE A 2 -21.20 -8.73 72.80
N HIS A 3 -21.12 -9.89 72.14
CA HIS A 3 -20.01 -10.36 71.31
C HIS A 3 -19.50 -9.33 70.28
N GLN A 4 -18.17 -9.21 70.19
CA GLN A 4 -17.47 -8.89 68.94
C GLN A 4 -16.24 -9.79 68.83
N ASN A 5 -16.34 -10.86 68.03
CA ASN A 5 -15.19 -11.62 67.56
C ASN A 5 -14.63 -10.91 66.31
N GLN A 6 -13.40 -10.42 66.41
CA GLN A 6 -12.61 -10.01 65.26
C GLN A 6 -12.03 -11.27 64.60
N THR A 7 -12.61 -11.68 63.47
CA THR A 7 -11.97 -12.62 62.55
C THR A 7 -11.05 -11.86 61.61
N GLN A 8 -9.77 -12.24 61.59
CA GLN A 8 -8.77 -11.77 60.65
C GLN A 8 -9.18 -12.12 59.22
N ASN A 9 -9.59 -11.12 58.44
CA ASN A 9 -9.73 -11.23 56.98
C ASN A 9 -8.35 -10.97 56.36
N GLN A 10 -7.67 -12.04 55.94
CA GLN A 10 -6.58 -11.94 54.98
C GLN A 10 -7.17 -11.48 53.64
N ALA A 11 -6.88 -10.25 53.23
CA ALA A 11 -7.26 -9.71 51.94
C ALA A 11 -6.57 -10.53 50.82
N ARG A 12 -7.38 -11.19 50.00
CA ARG A 12 -6.94 -11.85 48.76
C ARG A 12 -6.52 -10.79 47.74
N ASN A 13 -5.39 -11.01 47.08
CA ASN A 13 -4.91 -10.22 45.94
C ASN A 13 -5.94 -10.19 44.80
N PRO A 14 -6.16 -9.04 44.13
CA PRO A 14 -7.09 -8.90 43.02
C PRO A 14 -6.45 -9.33 41.69
N THR A 15 -5.97 -10.57 41.60
CA THR A 15 -5.41 -11.14 40.36
C THR A 15 -6.01 -12.50 40.00
N ASP A 16 -7.22 -12.78 40.46
CA ASP A 16 -7.92 -14.03 40.13
C ASP A 16 -9.25 -13.72 39.42
N VAL A 17 -9.14 -13.09 38.25
CA VAL A 17 -10.15 -13.23 37.20
C VAL A 17 -9.62 -14.35 36.32
N ARG A 18 -10.32 -15.49 36.39
CA ARG A 18 -10.03 -16.71 35.63
C ARG A 18 -9.82 -16.35 34.16
N ASP A 19 -8.62 -16.62 33.69
CA ASP A 19 -8.22 -16.65 32.28
C ASP A 19 -8.76 -17.94 31.62
N SER A 20 -10.04 -18.24 31.84
CA SER A 20 -10.77 -19.32 31.16
C SER A 20 -11.54 -18.68 30.01
N ASP A 21 -11.24 -19.14 28.79
CA ASP A 21 -11.84 -18.78 27.50
C ASP A 21 -10.93 -17.99 26.54
N LYS A 22 -9.61 -18.18 26.61
CA LYS A 22 -8.79 -18.09 25.40
C LYS A 22 -8.76 -19.46 24.75
N VAL A 23 -9.35 -19.58 23.57
CA VAL A 23 -9.22 -20.77 22.72
C VAL A 23 -7.74 -20.94 22.38
N THR A 24 -7.03 -21.78 23.11
CA THR A 24 -5.58 -22.02 22.94
C THR A 24 -5.26 -23.20 22.04
N ASP A 25 -6.24 -24.04 21.70
CA ASP A 25 -6.07 -25.17 20.78
C ASP A 25 -6.79 -24.85 19.46
N ILE A 26 -6.06 -24.25 18.52
CA ILE A 26 -6.50 -24.13 17.12
C ILE A 26 -6.30 -25.50 16.47
N PRO A 27 -7.34 -26.15 15.92
CA PRO A 27 -7.20 -27.42 15.21
C PRO A 27 -6.17 -27.35 14.08
N GLU A 28 -5.44 -28.45 13.83
CA GLU A 28 -4.47 -28.53 12.72
C GLU A 28 -5.12 -28.24 11.35
N ASP A 29 -6.36 -28.70 11.15
CA ASP A 29 -7.21 -28.32 10.00
C ASP A 29 -8.35 -27.41 10.47
N ILE A 30 -7.98 -26.18 10.81
CA ILE A 30 -8.93 -25.13 11.21
C ILE A 30 -9.96 -24.83 10.12
N PHE A 31 -9.62 -24.99 8.84
CA PHE A 31 -10.53 -24.69 7.74
C PHE A 31 -11.68 -25.70 7.71
N SER A 32 -11.39 -27.00 7.64
CA SER A 32 -12.43 -28.02 7.69
C SER A 32 -13.20 -27.99 9.01
N PHE A 33 -12.53 -27.69 10.13
CA PHE A 33 -13.18 -27.56 11.43
C PHE A 33 -14.26 -26.47 11.41
N LEU A 34 -13.92 -25.26 10.96
CA LEU A 34 -14.87 -24.15 10.86
C LEU A 34 -16.01 -24.49 9.90
N PHE A 35 -15.71 -25.11 8.76
CA PHE A 35 -16.74 -25.46 7.78
C PHE A 35 -17.76 -26.48 8.31
N ALA A 36 -17.31 -27.46 9.09
CA ALA A 36 -18.15 -28.52 9.64
C ALA A 36 -18.83 -28.15 10.98
N ASN A 37 -18.24 -27.22 11.73
CA ASN A 37 -18.67 -26.89 13.10
C ASN A 37 -18.93 -25.39 13.21
N TYR A 38 -20.19 -24.99 13.06
CA TYR A 38 -20.57 -23.60 13.24
C TYR A 38 -20.49 -23.22 14.73
N PRO A 39 -19.87 -22.07 15.05
CA PRO A 39 -19.82 -21.60 16.43
C PRO A 39 -21.23 -21.27 16.93
N PRO A 40 -21.48 -21.39 18.24
CA PRO A 40 -22.66 -20.82 18.88
C PRO A 40 -22.81 -19.32 18.57
N ASP A 41 -24.04 -18.80 18.63
CA ASP A 41 -24.37 -17.41 18.26
C ASP A 41 -23.61 -16.35 19.07
N ASP A 42 -23.17 -16.67 20.29
CA ASP A 42 -22.42 -15.80 21.19
C ASP A 42 -20.89 -15.90 21.04
N VAL A 43 -20.41 -16.79 20.17
CA VAL A 43 -18.97 -17.01 19.94
C VAL A 43 -18.51 -16.32 18.66
N ASP A 44 -17.63 -15.34 18.84
CA ASP A 44 -16.95 -14.67 17.74
C ASP A 44 -15.62 -15.33 17.40
N ILE A 45 -15.41 -15.62 16.13
CA ILE A 45 -14.13 -16.10 15.61
C ILE A 45 -13.56 -15.01 14.69
N PRO A 46 -12.59 -14.19 15.16
CA PRO A 46 -11.99 -13.17 14.32
C PRO A 46 -11.05 -13.78 13.28
N LEU A 47 -10.97 -13.17 12.09
CA LEU A 47 -10.05 -13.60 11.02
C LEU A 47 -8.60 -13.63 11.52
N SER A 48 -8.20 -12.63 12.31
CA SER A 48 -6.85 -12.54 12.88
C SER A 48 -6.47 -13.71 13.80
N LEU A 49 -7.44 -14.45 14.34
CA LEU A 49 -7.18 -15.63 15.17
C LEU A 49 -6.81 -16.84 14.31
N VAL A 50 -7.51 -17.04 13.20
CA VAL A 50 -7.39 -18.26 12.36
C VAL A 50 -6.50 -18.06 11.13
N SER A 51 -6.32 -16.81 10.69
CA SER A 51 -5.30 -16.39 9.73
C SER A 51 -4.61 -15.10 10.22
N PRO A 52 -3.59 -15.20 11.08
CA PRO A 52 -2.90 -14.03 11.65
C PRO A 52 -2.29 -13.09 10.58
N ASN A 53 -1.82 -13.65 9.46
CA ASN A 53 -1.26 -12.88 8.34
C ASN A 53 -2.31 -11.99 7.64
N ASP A 54 -3.59 -12.37 7.72
CA ASP A 54 -4.70 -11.62 7.14
C ASP A 54 -5.28 -10.56 8.09
N SER A 55 -4.77 -10.42 9.32
CA SER A 55 -5.17 -9.34 10.26
C SER A 55 -4.99 -7.93 9.69
N ILE A 56 -4.16 -7.76 8.64
CA ILE A 56 -3.98 -6.50 7.92
C ILE A 56 -5.27 -6.02 7.23
N TRP A 57 -6.20 -6.93 6.92
CA TRP A 57 -7.52 -6.59 6.39
C TRP A 57 -8.32 -5.71 7.36
N ASP A 58 -8.29 -6.01 8.66
CA ASP A 58 -8.98 -5.23 9.70
C ASP A 58 -8.51 -3.78 9.67
N GLN A 59 -7.19 -3.56 9.59
CA GLN A 59 -6.59 -2.22 9.57
C GLN A 59 -7.05 -1.41 8.35
N HIS A 60 -6.99 -2.02 7.16
CA HIS A 60 -7.39 -1.34 5.93
C HIS A 60 -8.90 -1.10 5.87
N ARG A 61 -9.71 -2.07 6.30
CA ARG A 61 -11.17 -1.95 6.27
C ARG A 61 -11.69 -0.96 7.31
N THR A 62 -11.06 -0.87 8.47
CA THR A 62 -11.35 0.14 9.50
C THR A 62 -11.01 1.55 9.01
N ALA A 63 -9.84 1.73 8.39
CA ALA A 63 -9.53 2.99 7.74
C ALA A 63 -10.54 3.34 6.63
N THR A 64 -10.99 2.35 5.86
CA THR A 64 -12.02 2.51 4.82
C THR A 64 -13.36 2.94 5.40
N GLN A 65 -13.79 2.37 6.52
CA GLN A 65 -15.00 2.80 7.21
C GLN A 65 -14.91 4.28 7.59
N ARG A 66 -13.82 4.69 8.24
CA ARG A 66 -13.63 6.08 8.67
C ARG A 66 -13.61 7.05 7.48
N VAL A 67 -12.95 6.69 6.37
CA VAL A 67 -13.00 7.48 5.12
C VAL A 67 -14.43 7.57 4.57
N SER A 68 -15.20 6.48 4.62
CA SER A 68 -16.60 6.49 4.16
C SER A 68 -17.48 7.44 4.98
N GLU A 69 -17.28 7.49 6.30
CA GLU A 69 -17.99 8.39 7.22
C GLU A 69 -17.68 9.86 6.89
N ILE A 70 -16.40 10.19 6.65
CA ILE A 70 -16.00 11.55 6.24
C ILE A 70 -16.71 11.98 4.94
N TYR A 71 -16.77 11.10 3.94
CA TYR A 71 -17.48 11.40 2.69
C TYR A 71 -19.00 11.53 2.89
N ASN A 72 -19.62 10.68 3.69
CA ASN A 72 -21.06 10.70 3.93
C ASN A 72 -21.51 11.98 4.67
N ASN A 73 -20.63 12.60 5.44
CA ASN A 73 -20.89 13.87 6.12
C ASN A 73 -20.92 15.09 5.17
N HIS A 74 -20.71 14.91 3.86
CA HIS A 74 -20.72 16.01 2.91
C HIS A 74 -21.49 15.65 1.61
N PRO A 75 -22.57 16.37 1.24
CA PRO A 75 -23.46 15.99 0.13
C PRO A 75 -22.78 15.75 -1.21
N GLU A 76 -21.75 16.53 -1.54
CA GLU A 76 -20.96 16.38 -2.78
C GLU A 76 -20.34 14.98 -2.94
N PHE A 77 -20.02 14.32 -1.83
CA PHE A 77 -19.28 13.06 -1.81
C PHE A 77 -20.11 11.86 -1.39
N GLN A 78 -21.41 12.02 -1.17
CA GLN A 78 -22.30 10.97 -0.68
C GLN A 78 -22.17 9.66 -1.49
N LYS A 79 -22.18 9.75 -2.83
CA LYS A 79 -22.01 8.57 -3.70
C LYS A 79 -20.65 7.87 -3.52
N TRP A 80 -19.59 8.61 -3.18
CA TRP A 80 -18.30 8.00 -2.85
C TRP A 80 -18.31 7.41 -1.45
N GLY A 81 -18.98 8.05 -0.48
CA GLY A 81 -19.16 7.53 0.87
C GLY A 81 -19.92 6.20 0.88
N GLU A 82 -21.10 6.12 0.25
CA GLU A 82 -21.90 4.90 0.10
C GLU A 82 -21.09 3.76 -0.52
N ARG A 83 -20.45 3.99 -1.68
CA ARG A 83 -19.61 2.98 -2.33
C ARG A 83 -18.43 2.54 -1.44
N THR A 84 -17.81 3.48 -0.73
CA THR A 84 -16.66 3.18 0.14
C THR A 84 -17.10 2.37 1.36
N ALA A 85 -18.29 2.67 1.91
CA ALA A 85 -18.89 1.93 3.02
C ALA A 85 -19.16 0.46 2.66
N ASP A 86 -19.54 0.20 1.42
CA ASP A 86 -19.78 -1.15 0.89
C ASP A 86 -18.51 -1.85 0.39
N CYS A 87 -17.32 -1.26 0.54
CA CYS A 87 -16.08 -1.91 0.11
C CYS A 87 -15.71 -3.08 1.02
N SER A 88 -15.36 -4.22 0.43
CA SER A 88 -14.98 -5.48 1.09
C SER A 88 -15.80 -5.79 2.36
N PRO A 89 -17.14 -5.87 2.27
CA PRO A 89 -17.98 -6.13 3.44
C PRO A 89 -17.82 -7.58 3.93
N TRP A 90 -17.42 -8.47 3.03
CA TRP A 90 -17.14 -9.87 3.24
C TRP A 90 -15.81 -10.22 2.56
N LEU A 91 -15.14 -11.25 3.08
CA LEU A 91 -14.00 -11.90 2.46
C LEU A 91 -14.30 -13.40 2.41
N LEU A 92 -14.23 -13.99 1.22
CA LEU A 92 -14.29 -15.43 1.04
C LEU A 92 -12.89 -15.98 0.90
N PHE A 93 -12.59 -17.03 1.66
CA PHE A 93 -11.31 -17.73 1.61
C PHE A 93 -11.53 -19.20 1.24
N LYS A 94 -10.63 -19.74 0.44
CA LYS A 94 -10.48 -21.18 0.21
C LYS A 94 -9.28 -21.71 0.99
N ASP A 95 -9.27 -23.01 1.24
CA ASP A 95 -8.07 -23.69 1.72
C ASP A 95 -7.10 -23.93 0.56
N VAL A 96 -5.84 -23.57 0.78
CA VAL A 96 -4.73 -23.92 -0.12
C VAL A 96 -3.56 -24.33 0.75
N GLU A 97 -3.28 -25.64 0.79
CA GLU A 97 -2.20 -26.21 1.62
C GLU A 97 -2.31 -25.83 3.11
N SER A 98 -3.52 -25.96 3.68
CA SER A 98 -3.82 -25.59 5.08
C SER A 98 -3.63 -24.11 5.39
N LYS A 99 -3.74 -23.25 4.38
CA LYS A 99 -3.69 -21.79 4.50
C LYS A 99 -4.94 -21.17 3.90
N PHE A 100 -5.48 -20.18 4.59
CA PHE A 100 -6.53 -19.31 4.06
C PHE A 100 -5.97 -18.51 2.89
N LYS A 101 -6.50 -18.76 1.68
CA LYS A 101 -6.22 -17.94 0.50
C LYS A 101 -7.48 -17.21 0.07
N LEU A 102 -7.42 -15.89 0.02
CA LEU A 102 -8.53 -15.07 -0.42
C LEU A 102 -8.97 -15.49 -1.83
N SER A 103 -10.24 -15.85 -1.98
CA SER A 103 -10.84 -16.26 -3.24
C SER A 103 -11.77 -15.20 -3.81
N GLU A 104 -12.43 -14.41 -2.95
CA GLU A 104 -13.38 -13.41 -3.42
C GLU A 104 -13.52 -12.25 -2.42
N ALA A 105 -13.64 -11.04 -2.96
CA ALA A 105 -14.00 -9.83 -2.23
C ALA A 105 -14.52 -8.78 -3.21
N PHE A 106 -15.47 -7.95 -2.76
CA PHE A 106 -15.95 -6.81 -3.54
C PHE A 106 -15.10 -5.55 -3.29
N PHE A 107 -14.72 -4.83 -4.34
CA PHE A 107 -13.99 -3.57 -4.21
C PHE A 107 -14.75 -2.38 -4.80
N CYS A 108 -14.79 -1.28 -4.06
CA CYS A 108 -15.56 -0.12 -4.49
C CYS A 108 -14.90 0.70 -5.61
N HIS A 109 -13.59 0.54 -5.84
CA HIS A 109 -12.76 1.30 -6.79
C HIS A 109 -12.77 2.84 -6.60
N VAL A 110 -13.26 3.33 -5.45
CA VAL A 110 -13.16 4.75 -5.11
C VAL A 110 -11.68 5.09 -4.87
N ARG A 111 -11.19 6.16 -5.53
CA ARG A 111 -9.77 6.50 -5.59
C ARG A 111 -9.08 6.56 -4.21
N MET A 112 -9.77 7.09 -3.21
CA MET A 112 -9.26 7.25 -1.86
C MET A 112 -9.79 6.20 -0.87
N CYS A 113 -10.35 5.09 -1.35
CA CYS A 113 -10.66 3.96 -0.48
C CYS A 113 -9.35 3.29 -0.03
N PRO A 114 -9.01 3.27 1.28
CA PRO A 114 -7.81 2.63 1.81
C PRO A 114 -7.65 1.15 1.40
N THR A 115 -8.73 0.36 1.46
CA THR A 115 -8.70 -1.05 1.03
C THR A 115 -8.39 -1.16 -0.46
N CYS A 116 -9.07 -0.38 -1.31
CA CYS A 116 -8.81 -0.45 -2.75
C CYS A 116 -7.41 0.02 -3.11
N GLN A 117 -6.90 1.07 -2.46
CA GLN A 117 -5.53 1.55 -2.67
C GLN A 117 -4.50 0.50 -2.26
N TRP A 118 -4.72 -0.19 -1.13
CA TRP A 118 -3.92 -1.32 -0.69
C TRP A 118 -3.83 -2.40 -1.74
N ARG A 119 -4.96 -2.98 -2.12
CA ARG A 119 -5.01 -4.07 -3.08
C ARG A 119 -4.46 -3.66 -4.44
N LYS A 120 -4.78 -2.45 -4.92
CA LYS A 120 -4.17 -1.87 -6.13
C LYS A 120 -2.64 -1.77 -6.01
N SER A 121 -2.11 -1.35 -4.86
CA SER A 121 -0.65 -1.25 -4.69
C SER A 121 0.04 -2.62 -4.75
N LEU A 122 -0.60 -3.67 -4.22
CA LEU A 122 -0.07 -5.04 -4.29
C LEU A 122 -0.09 -5.55 -5.74
N TYR A 123 -1.18 -5.33 -6.46
CA TYR A 123 -1.29 -5.68 -7.88
C TYR A 123 -0.22 -5.00 -8.73
N GLU A 124 -0.06 -3.67 -8.58
CA GLU A 124 0.93 -2.92 -9.36
C GLU A 124 2.37 -3.31 -9.00
N LYS A 125 2.64 -3.67 -7.73
CA LYS A 125 3.94 -4.24 -7.32
C LYS A 125 4.23 -5.54 -8.05
N ALA A 126 3.30 -6.50 -8.04
CA ALA A 126 3.45 -7.78 -8.72
C ALA A 126 3.68 -7.57 -10.24
N ARG A 127 2.94 -6.66 -10.87
CA ARG A 127 3.17 -6.28 -12.28
C ARG A 127 4.55 -5.73 -12.52
N ALA A 128 4.99 -4.81 -11.68
CA ALA A 128 6.30 -4.21 -11.82
C ALA A 128 7.41 -5.23 -11.60
N TYR A 129 7.27 -6.16 -10.66
CA TYR A 129 8.24 -7.25 -10.46
C TYR A 129 8.36 -8.13 -11.70
N ARG A 130 7.25 -8.60 -12.28
CA ARG A 130 7.28 -9.37 -13.53
C ARG A 130 8.01 -8.63 -14.65
N ALA A 131 7.70 -7.35 -14.81
CA ALA A 131 8.31 -6.57 -15.86
C ALA A 131 9.79 -6.23 -15.58
N MET A 132 10.18 -6.07 -14.31
CA MET A 132 11.57 -5.99 -13.91
C MET A 132 12.30 -7.31 -14.19
N ASP A 133 11.70 -8.46 -13.95
CA ASP A 133 12.31 -9.75 -14.23
C ASP A 133 12.57 -9.92 -15.74
N ILE A 134 11.64 -9.49 -16.60
CA ILE A 134 11.85 -9.45 -18.06
C ILE A 134 13.06 -8.55 -18.41
N ILE A 135 13.14 -7.36 -17.83
CA ILE A 135 14.23 -6.42 -18.10
C ILE A 135 15.57 -6.98 -17.60
N LEU A 136 15.61 -7.51 -16.39
CA LEU A 136 16.85 -7.95 -15.74
C LEU A 136 17.40 -9.27 -16.27
N ASN A 137 16.56 -10.09 -16.92
CA ASN A 137 16.99 -11.33 -17.56
C ASN A 137 17.37 -11.15 -19.03
N ASN A 138 17.20 -9.96 -19.60
CA ASN A 138 17.57 -9.69 -20.98
C ASN A 138 19.05 -9.23 -21.06
N PRO A 139 19.93 -9.92 -21.82
CA PRO A 139 21.33 -9.55 -22.00
C PRO A 139 21.55 -8.10 -22.51
N ASP A 140 20.64 -7.58 -23.34
CA ASP A 140 20.72 -6.20 -23.86
C ASP A 140 20.64 -5.14 -22.75
N TYR A 141 20.11 -5.53 -21.59
CA TYR A 141 19.92 -4.68 -20.42
C TYR A 141 20.90 -4.96 -19.28
N GLU A 142 21.89 -5.84 -19.50
CA GLU A 142 22.92 -6.14 -18.50
C GLU A 142 23.68 -4.88 -18.07
N ASN A 143 23.84 -3.92 -18.98
CA ASN A 143 24.56 -2.67 -18.72
C ASN A 143 23.71 -1.56 -18.07
N LEU A 144 22.49 -1.84 -17.64
CA LEU A 144 21.61 -0.86 -17.01
C LEU A 144 21.83 -0.72 -15.51
N SER A 145 21.43 0.43 -14.98
CA SER A 145 21.36 0.72 -13.56
C SER A 145 20.15 1.59 -13.25
N PHE A 146 19.63 1.42 -12.05
CA PHE A 146 18.40 2.06 -11.59
C PHE A 146 18.71 3.12 -10.53
N ILE A 147 18.01 4.24 -10.61
CA ILE A 147 18.17 5.38 -9.72
C ILE A 147 16.79 5.74 -9.19
N PHE A 148 16.69 5.87 -7.87
CA PHE A 148 15.53 6.44 -7.22
C PHE A 148 15.72 7.95 -7.08
N LEU A 149 14.73 8.71 -7.51
CA LEU A 149 14.72 10.17 -7.44
C LEU A 149 13.39 10.65 -6.84
N THR A 150 13.46 11.49 -5.82
CA THR A 150 12.32 12.23 -5.28
C THR A 150 12.45 13.69 -5.64
N LEU A 151 11.43 14.25 -6.29
CA LEU A 151 11.35 15.67 -6.66
C LEU A 151 10.22 16.35 -5.88
N THR A 152 10.56 17.37 -5.09
CA THR A 152 9.59 18.10 -4.26
C THR A 152 9.30 19.50 -4.79
N VAL A 153 8.25 20.12 -4.28
CA VAL A 153 7.94 21.54 -4.45
C VAL A 153 7.64 22.11 -3.05
N GLU A 154 7.65 23.43 -2.90
CA GLU A 154 7.17 24.04 -1.66
C GLU A 154 5.71 23.62 -1.39
N ASN A 155 5.40 23.35 -0.13
CA ASN A 155 4.08 22.90 0.28
C ASN A 155 3.04 23.97 -0.06
N CYS A 156 2.00 23.58 -0.80
CA CYS A 156 0.96 24.48 -1.25
C CYS A 156 -0.30 24.34 -0.38
N PRO A 157 -1.17 25.37 -0.30
CA PRO A 157 -2.53 25.18 0.19
C PRO A 157 -3.20 24.01 -0.53
N VAL A 158 -3.99 23.20 0.19
CA VAL A 158 -4.65 22.03 -0.42
C VAL A 158 -5.59 22.44 -1.55
N SER A 159 -6.24 23.61 -1.46
CA SER A 159 -7.08 24.20 -2.51
C SER A 159 -6.34 24.56 -3.80
N GLU A 160 -5.02 24.69 -3.77
CA GLU A 160 -4.18 24.99 -4.93
C GLU A 160 -3.47 23.74 -5.49
N LEU A 161 -3.69 22.58 -4.89
CA LEU A 161 -2.97 21.35 -5.19
C LEU A 161 -3.05 20.96 -6.66
N ARG A 162 -4.22 21.08 -7.30
CA ARG A 162 -4.37 20.75 -8.73
C ARG A 162 -3.50 21.65 -9.61
N LEU A 163 -3.43 22.95 -9.29
CA LEU A 163 -2.58 23.90 -9.99
C LEU A 163 -1.10 23.58 -9.79
N THR A 164 -0.70 23.29 -8.55
CA THR A 164 0.67 22.87 -8.20
C THR A 164 1.07 21.60 -8.93
N LEU A 165 0.23 20.56 -8.93
CA LEU A 165 0.49 19.32 -9.68
C LEU A 165 0.58 19.56 -11.18
N SER A 166 -0.24 20.45 -11.75
CA SER A 166 -0.14 20.85 -13.16
C SER A 166 1.20 21.52 -13.46
N LYS A 167 1.66 22.44 -12.59
CA LYS A 167 2.98 23.07 -12.69
C LYS A 167 4.11 22.05 -12.60
N MET A 168 4.05 21.13 -11.64
CA MET A 168 5.04 20.06 -11.49
C MET A 168 5.08 19.15 -12.73
N ASN A 169 3.93 18.76 -13.29
CA ASN A 169 3.88 17.94 -14.50
C ASN A 169 4.48 18.66 -15.73
N LYS A 170 4.19 19.94 -15.92
CA LYS A 170 4.83 20.76 -16.97
C LYS A 170 6.35 20.87 -16.77
N SER A 171 6.79 20.92 -15.52
CA SER A 171 8.20 21.00 -15.15
C SER A 171 8.91 19.67 -15.38
N TRP A 172 8.24 18.55 -15.08
CA TRP A 172 8.72 17.22 -15.42
C TRP A 172 8.92 17.05 -16.92
N LYS A 173 7.95 17.51 -17.75
CA LYS A 173 8.10 17.51 -19.21
C LYS A 173 9.34 18.29 -19.65
N ARG A 174 9.55 19.50 -19.14
CA ARG A 174 10.76 20.29 -19.42
C ARG A 174 12.04 19.58 -19.00
N LEU A 175 12.03 18.88 -17.86
CA LEU A 175 13.19 18.15 -17.35
C LEU A 175 13.61 17.01 -18.28
N ILE A 176 12.64 16.21 -18.75
CA ILE A 176 12.92 15.08 -19.65
C ILE A 176 13.29 15.51 -21.08
N GLU A 177 12.95 16.74 -21.47
CA GLU A 177 13.34 17.37 -22.74
C GLU A 177 14.71 18.07 -22.67
N ARG A 178 15.38 18.08 -21.51
CA ARG A 178 16.74 18.62 -21.40
C ARG A 178 17.73 17.67 -22.08
N GLU A 179 18.70 18.24 -22.77
CA GLU A 179 19.81 17.51 -23.41
C GLU A 179 20.54 16.56 -22.43
N ILE A 180 20.79 17.00 -21.19
CA ILE A 180 21.43 16.16 -20.16
C ILE A 180 20.59 14.92 -19.84
N TYR A 181 19.25 15.05 -19.88
CA TYR A 181 18.36 13.92 -19.65
C TYR A 181 18.42 12.94 -20.82
N GLU A 182 18.22 13.43 -22.05
CA GLU A 182 18.23 12.63 -23.27
C GLU A 182 19.54 11.83 -23.45
N LYS A 183 20.68 12.44 -23.12
CA LYS A 183 22.01 11.79 -23.22
C LYS A 183 22.31 10.77 -22.12
N THR A 184 21.54 10.79 -21.03
CA THR A 184 21.87 10.06 -19.80
C THR A 184 20.88 8.95 -19.48
N PHE A 185 19.58 9.23 -19.59
CA PHE A 185 18.53 8.32 -19.13
C PHE A 185 17.82 7.64 -20.29
N LYS A 186 17.55 6.34 -20.13
CA LYS A 186 16.89 5.48 -21.11
C LYS A 186 15.40 5.29 -20.87
N GLY A 187 14.92 5.65 -19.69
CA GLY A 187 13.52 5.48 -19.33
C GLY A 187 13.23 5.89 -17.91
N PHE A 188 11.94 6.01 -17.61
CA PHE A 188 11.46 6.38 -16.29
C PHE A 188 10.10 5.78 -15.98
N VAL A 189 9.81 5.65 -14.68
CA VAL A 189 8.47 5.56 -14.12
C VAL A 189 8.35 6.64 -13.05
N LYS A 190 7.32 7.46 -13.15
CA LYS A 190 7.05 8.56 -12.24
C LYS A 190 5.69 8.36 -11.58
N MET A 191 5.66 8.43 -10.26
CA MET A 191 4.45 8.38 -9.44
C MET A 191 4.32 9.66 -8.63
N THR A 192 3.09 10.12 -8.46
CA THR A 192 2.75 11.27 -7.60
C THR A 192 2.34 10.75 -6.22
N GLU A 193 3.01 11.24 -5.18
CA GLU A 193 2.63 11.06 -3.78
C GLU A 193 2.27 12.43 -3.18
N ILE A 194 1.26 12.45 -2.31
CA ILE A 194 0.81 13.64 -1.60
C ILE A 194 0.67 13.27 -0.12
N THR A 195 1.37 14.01 0.73
CA THR A 195 1.26 13.90 2.19
C THR A 195 0.76 15.22 2.78
N ARG A 196 0.39 15.22 4.06
CA ARG A 196 0.12 16.46 4.79
C ARG A 196 1.41 17.23 5.06
N ASP A 197 1.31 18.56 5.12
CA ASP A 197 2.37 19.41 5.64
C ASP A 197 2.54 19.16 7.15
N LYS A 198 3.77 18.92 7.63
CA LYS A 198 4.02 18.64 9.06
C LYS A 198 3.73 19.83 9.98
N LYS A 199 3.85 21.06 9.48
CA LYS A 199 3.63 22.31 10.23
C LYS A 199 2.21 22.84 10.06
N ARG A 200 1.56 22.55 8.93
CA ARG A 200 0.23 23.04 8.54
C ARG A 200 -0.67 21.90 8.03
N PRO A 201 -0.87 20.83 8.83
CA PRO A 201 -1.43 19.56 8.35
C PRO A 201 -2.84 19.64 7.79
N ASN A 202 -3.64 20.62 8.22
CA ASN A 202 -5.05 20.76 7.83
C ASN A 202 -5.29 21.86 6.80
N THR A 203 -4.24 22.52 6.30
CA THR A 203 -4.37 23.58 5.30
C THR A 203 -3.46 23.39 4.09
N HIS A 204 -2.32 22.72 4.26
CA HIS A 204 -1.32 22.56 3.21
C HIS A 204 -1.05 21.09 2.88
N ALA A 205 -0.68 20.85 1.63
CA ALA A 205 -0.28 19.57 1.09
C ALA A 205 1.19 19.60 0.66
N HIS A 206 1.82 18.43 0.70
CA HIS A 206 3.19 18.20 0.24
C HIS A 206 3.18 17.23 -0.96
N PRO A 207 2.87 17.71 -2.17
CA PRO A 207 2.98 16.90 -3.38
C PRO A 207 4.45 16.71 -3.76
N HIS A 208 4.82 15.47 -4.11
CA HIS A 208 6.13 15.14 -4.62
C HIS A 208 6.04 14.03 -5.66
N PHE A 209 7.09 13.91 -6.48
CA PHE A 209 7.24 12.81 -7.41
C PHE A 209 8.26 11.81 -6.89
N HIS A 210 7.90 10.54 -6.88
CA HIS A 210 8.86 9.45 -6.83
C HIS A 210 9.11 8.94 -8.25
N VAL A 211 10.38 8.80 -8.60
CA VAL A 211 10.81 8.46 -9.96
C VAL A 211 11.82 7.32 -9.89
N LEU A 212 11.54 6.25 -10.63
CA LEU A 212 12.52 5.26 -11.02
C LEU A 212 13.10 5.66 -12.36
N LEU A 213 14.38 5.99 -12.40
CA LEU A 213 15.13 6.31 -13.61
C LEU A 213 16.01 5.13 -14.02
N VAL A 214 16.22 4.98 -15.32
CA VAL A 214 17.15 3.99 -15.87
C VAL A 214 18.28 4.68 -16.63
N ALA A 215 19.52 4.32 -16.33
CA ALA A 215 20.71 4.80 -17.02
C ALA A 215 21.67 3.62 -17.29
N ASN A 216 22.77 3.88 -17.99
CA ASN A 216 23.86 2.91 -18.05
C ASN A 216 24.60 2.82 -16.71
N LYS A 217 25.23 1.69 -16.40
CA LYS A 217 26.11 1.49 -15.23
C LYS A 217 27.18 2.59 -15.09
N SER A 218 27.69 3.10 -16.22
CA SER A 218 28.67 4.18 -16.26
C SER A 218 28.15 5.52 -15.74
N TYR A 219 26.83 5.69 -15.51
CA TYR A 219 26.26 6.91 -14.94
C TYR A 219 26.96 7.35 -13.65
N PHE A 220 27.31 6.40 -12.77
CA PHE A 220 27.92 6.71 -11.48
C PHE A 220 29.42 7.03 -11.57
N THR A 221 30.04 6.84 -12.73
CA THR A 221 31.48 7.05 -12.95
C THR A 221 31.79 8.08 -14.01
N ASP A 222 30.85 8.39 -14.91
CA ASP A 222 31.01 9.39 -15.97
C ASP A 222 30.72 10.80 -15.42
N PRO A 223 31.73 11.66 -15.23
CA PRO A 223 31.55 13.00 -14.67
C PRO A 223 30.73 13.93 -15.59
N LYS A 224 30.57 13.59 -16.87
CA LYS A 224 29.76 14.36 -17.82
C LYS A 224 28.27 14.05 -17.69
N LYS A 225 27.90 12.91 -17.08
CA LYS A 225 26.51 12.43 -16.97
C LYS A 225 26.03 12.37 -15.53
N TYR A 226 26.92 12.10 -14.58
CA TYR A 226 26.57 11.97 -13.18
C TYR A 226 25.96 13.26 -12.63
N LEU A 227 24.81 13.14 -11.96
CA LEU A 227 24.14 14.27 -11.31
C LEU A 227 24.04 13.98 -9.81
N ASN A 228 24.77 14.75 -9.01
CA ASN A 228 24.63 14.73 -7.56
C ASN A 228 23.34 15.46 -7.12
N SER A 229 23.00 15.39 -5.83
CA SER A 229 21.76 15.99 -5.28
C SER A 229 21.64 17.48 -5.56
N ASN A 230 22.73 18.25 -5.43
CA ASN A 230 22.73 19.69 -5.69
C ASN A 230 22.39 19.98 -7.15
N ARG A 231 23.00 19.25 -8.08
CA ARG A 231 22.74 19.43 -9.51
C ARG A 231 21.32 19.06 -9.90
N TRP A 232 20.77 18.01 -9.29
CA TRP A 232 19.35 17.66 -9.46
C TRP A 232 18.41 18.75 -8.93
N ALA A 233 18.72 19.32 -7.76
CA ALA A 233 17.93 20.40 -7.17
C ALA A 233 17.92 21.66 -8.07
N GLU A 234 19.08 22.07 -8.58
CA GLU A 234 19.20 23.17 -9.55
C GLU A 234 18.37 22.91 -10.81
N LEU A 235 18.59 21.75 -11.46
CA LEU A 235 17.86 21.37 -12.68
C LEU A 235 16.35 21.35 -12.46
N TRP A 236 15.91 20.84 -11.30
CA TRP A 236 14.51 20.78 -10.96
C TRP A 236 13.94 22.17 -10.66
N GLY A 237 14.66 23.02 -9.92
CA GLY A 237 14.29 24.41 -9.66
C GLY A 237 14.13 25.23 -10.94
N ASP A 238 15.08 25.10 -11.87
CA ASP A 238 15.03 25.72 -13.19
C ASP A 238 13.81 25.25 -14.00
N CYS A 239 13.56 23.94 -13.99
CA CYS A 239 12.40 23.38 -14.68
C CYS A 239 11.09 23.79 -14.01
N LEU A 240 11.05 23.93 -12.69
CA LEU A 240 9.92 24.45 -11.93
C LEU A 240 9.68 25.95 -12.15
N ARG A 241 10.73 26.70 -12.52
CA ARG A 241 10.73 28.17 -12.61
C ARG A 241 10.35 28.79 -11.27
N VAL A 242 11.17 28.51 -10.26
CA VAL A 242 11.00 29.01 -8.89
C VAL A 242 12.27 29.73 -8.44
N GLY A 243 12.13 30.71 -7.55
CA GLY A 243 13.25 31.49 -7.00
C GLY A 243 13.94 30.83 -5.79
N TYR A 244 13.65 29.56 -5.51
CA TYR A 244 14.24 28.79 -4.42
C TYR A 244 14.83 27.48 -4.95
N VAL A 245 15.75 26.88 -4.19
CA VAL A 245 16.33 25.56 -4.50
C VAL A 245 15.46 24.47 -3.87
N PRO A 246 14.76 23.62 -4.64
CA PRO A 246 13.92 22.57 -4.09
C PRO A 246 14.72 21.46 -3.41
N VAL A 247 14.08 20.75 -2.48
CA VAL A 247 14.68 19.55 -1.88
C VAL A 247 14.49 18.37 -2.83
N VAL A 248 15.55 17.60 -3.03
CA VAL A 248 15.53 16.37 -3.81
C VAL A 248 16.22 15.26 -3.05
N ASP A 249 15.79 14.02 -3.26
CA ASP A 249 16.50 12.82 -2.81
C ASP A 249 16.89 12.02 -4.04
N VAL A 250 18.17 11.70 -4.21
CA VAL A 250 18.66 10.88 -5.33
C VAL A 250 19.55 9.78 -4.78
N ARG A 251 19.21 8.54 -5.11
CA ARG A 251 19.90 7.34 -4.61
C ARG A 251 20.04 6.32 -5.74
N GLY A 252 21.25 5.79 -5.92
CA GLY A 252 21.43 4.59 -6.75
C GLY A 252 20.79 3.39 -6.05
N ILE A 253 19.99 2.62 -6.78
CA ILE A 253 19.33 1.44 -6.23
C ILE A 253 20.37 0.34 -6.08
N ARG A 254 20.56 -0.11 -4.85
CA ARG A 254 21.50 -1.18 -4.48
C ARG A 254 20.78 -2.15 -3.54
N PRO A 255 21.12 -3.45 -3.59
CA PRO A 255 20.62 -4.42 -2.63
C PRO A 255 20.90 -3.99 -1.19
N LYS A 256 19.99 -4.30 -0.28
CA LYS A 256 20.21 -4.09 1.16
C LYS A 256 21.46 -4.86 1.56
N ARG A 257 22.48 -4.13 2.02
CA ARG A 257 23.79 -4.69 2.35
C ARG A 257 23.65 -5.59 3.58
N LYS A 258 23.91 -6.89 3.45
CA LYS A 258 24.22 -7.73 4.61
C LYS A 258 25.54 -7.23 5.21
N LYS A 259 25.58 -7.02 6.53
CA LYS A 259 26.74 -6.47 7.24
C LYS A 259 27.99 -7.32 6.89
N GLY A 260 29.03 -6.70 6.34
CA GLY A 260 30.29 -7.37 5.97
C GLY A 260 30.47 -7.73 4.48
N VAL A 261 29.44 -7.64 3.63
CA VAL A 261 29.55 -7.98 2.20
C VAL A 261 29.93 -6.75 1.37
N LYS A 262 30.91 -6.86 0.44
CA LYS A 262 31.23 -5.80 -0.53
C LYS A 262 30.24 -5.86 -1.69
N LEU A 263 29.95 -4.71 -2.30
CA LEU A 263 29.00 -4.62 -3.42
C LEU A 263 29.42 -5.46 -4.65
N THR A 264 30.73 -5.73 -4.77
CA THR A 264 31.35 -6.58 -5.79
C THR A 264 30.96 -8.05 -5.66
N ASP A 265 30.55 -8.47 -4.47
CA ASP A 265 30.36 -9.88 -4.11
C ASP A 265 28.87 -10.29 -4.18
N LEU A 266 27.99 -9.35 -4.58
CA LEU A 266 26.56 -9.61 -4.70
C LEU A 266 26.26 -10.54 -5.88
N THR A 267 25.54 -11.63 -5.58
CA THR A 267 25.01 -12.56 -6.57
C THR A 267 24.02 -11.85 -7.51
N PRO A 268 23.77 -12.40 -8.71
CA PRO A 268 22.73 -11.88 -9.61
C PRO A 268 21.35 -11.81 -8.94
N GLN A 269 21.04 -12.75 -8.04
CA GLN A 269 19.76 -12.78 -7.32
C GLN A 269 19.64 -11.63 -6.32
N GLU A 270 20.66 -11.37 -5.51
CA GLU A 270 20.64 -10.26 -4.55
C GLU A 270 20.48 -8.90 -5.26
N ARG A 271 21.04 -8.76 -6.46
CA ARG A 271 20.85 -7.55 -7.30
C ARG A 271 19.39 -7.37 -7.71
N LYS A 272 18.72 -8.44 -8.10
CA LYS A 272 17.28 -8.43 -8.41
C LYS A 272 16.45 -8.06 -7.18
N ASP A 273 16.77 -8.60 -6.01
CA ASP A 273 16.04 -8.30 -4.77
C ASP A 273 16.17 -6.82 -4.37
N GLY A 274 17.34 -6.21 -4.57
CA GLY A 274 17.52 -4.77 -4.37
C GLY A 274 16.62 -3.93 -5.27
N ILE A 275 16.46 -4.34 -6.52
CA ILE A 275 15.61 -3.67 -7.50
C ILE A 275 14.13 -3.87 -7.16
N ARG A 276 13.72 -5.09 -6.78
CA ARG A 276 12.37 -5.39 -6.26
C ARG A 276 12.05 -4.51 -5.05
N SER A 277 12.96 -4.40 -4.08
CA SER A 277 12.76 -3.51 -2.93
C SER A 277 12.56 -2.05 -3.32
N ALA A 278 13.28 -1.54 -4.33
CA ALA A 278 13.12 -0.16 -4.79
C ALA A 278 11.82 0.05 -5.56
N VAL A 279 11.40 -0.94 -6.36
CA VAL A 279 10.09 -0.94 -7.02
C VAL A 279 8.95 -0.95 -6.00
N ALA A 280 9.06 -1.73 -4.92
CA ALA A 280 8.10 -1.69 -3.82
C ALA A 280 8.08 -0.34 -3.09
N GLU A 281 9.22 0.35 -3.01
CA GLU A 281 9.30 1.69 -2.42
C GLU A 281 8.61 2.74 -3.32
N LEU A 282 8.76 2.63 -4.64
CA LEU A 282 8.11 3.49 -5.64
C LEU A 282 6.59 3.27 -5.68
N ILE A 283 6.13 2.02 -5.66
CA ILE A 283 4.73 1.64 -5.81
C ILE A 283 4.06 1.61 -4.43
N LYS A 284 3.76 2.80 -3.94
CA LYS A 284 2.98 3.03 -2.72
C LYS A 284 1.66 3.73 -3.02
N TYR A 285 0.87 3.93 -1.97
CA TYR A 285 -0.31 4.78 -2.02
C TYR A 285 0.07 6.18 -2.47
N SER A 286 -0.77 6.73 -3.32
CA SER A 286 -0.68 8.14 -3.67
C SER A 286 -0.90 9.05 -2.46
N VAL A 287 -1.70 8.60 -1.49
CA VAL A 287 -1.96 9.26 -0.20
C VAL A 287 -2.13 8.15 0.82
N LYS A 288 -1.46 8.21 1.98
CA LYS A 288 -1.59 7.15 2.98
C LYS A 288 -2.88 7.33 3.78
N PRO A 289 -3.47 6.25 4.34
CA PRO A 289 -4.66 6.37 5.18
C PRO A 289 -4.47 7.35 6.36
N ALA A 290 -3.29 7.40 6.97
CA ALA A 290 -2.97 8.36 8.01
C ALA A 290 -3.06 9.83 7.53
N ASP A 291 -2.61 10.12 6.30
CA ASP A 291 -2.78 11.44 5.68
C ASP A 291 -4.24 11.71 5.29
N MET A 292 -5.05 10.70 4.99
CA MET A 292 -6.48 10.91 4.74
C MET A 292 -7.21 11.30 6.04
N LEU A 293 -7.02 10.51 7.09
CA LEU A 293 -7.74 10.66 8.36
C LEU A 293 -7.23 11.84 9.20
N GLY A 294 -5.94 12.16 9.11
CA GLY A 294 -5.33 13.24 9.90
C GLY A 294 -5.48 12.99 11.40
N ASP A 295 -5.82 14.05 12.14
CA ASP A 295 -6.10 14.01 13.58
C ASP A 295 -7.57 13.71 13.93
N GLY A 296 -8.42 13.42 12.93
CA GLY A 296 -9.86 13.18 13.11
C GLY A 296 -10.69 14.43 13.41
N SER A 297 -10.10 15.63 13.43
CA SER A 297 -10.85 16.87 13.58
C SER A 297 -11.64 17.22 12.33
N GLN A 298 -12.64 18.10 12.48
CA GLN A 298 -13.38 18.67 11.36
C GLN A 298 -12.45 19.30 10.30
N ALA A 299 -11.40 19.99 10.72
CA ALA A 299 -10.42 20.58 9.81
C ALA A 299 -9.61 19.51 9.03
N SER A 300 -9.29 18.38 9.67
CA SER A 300 -8.68 17.24 8.97
C SER A 300 -9.61 16.65 7.91
N HIS A 301 -10.89 16.53 8.21
CA HIS A 301 -11.91 16.05 7.28
C HIS A 301 -12.07 17.00 6.09
N GLU A 302 -12.18 18.30 6.33
CA GLU A 302 -12.29 19.32 5.28
C GLU A 302 -11.07 19.32 4.35
N TRP A 303 -9.87 19.17 4.91
CA TRP A 303 -8.65 19.02 4.09
C TRP A 303 -8.72 17.79 3.18
N PHE A 304 -9.19 16.65 3.69
CA PHE A 304 -9.30 15.42 2.91
C PHE A 304 -10.36 15.52 1.80
N LEU A 305 -11.50 16.15 2.10
CA LEU A 305 -12.53 16.42 1.10
C LEU A 305 -11.99 17.33 0.01
N GLU A 306 -11.27 18.40 0.37
CA GLU A 306 -10.66 19.31 -0.60
C GLU A 306 -9.58 18.62 -1.45
N LEU A 307 -8.70 17.84 -0.83
CA LEU A 307 -7.75 16.97 -1.52
C LEU A 307 -8.47 16.10 -2.57
N SER A 308 -9.60 15.50 -2.19
CA SER A 308 -10.40 14.63 -3.06
C SER A 308 -10.99 15.38 -4.26
N ARG A 309 -11.41 16.64 -4.10
CA ARG A 309 -11.80 17.51 -5.24
C ARG A 309 -10.62 17.76 -6.17
N GLN A 310 -9.49 18.16 -5.59
CA GLN A 310 -8.33 18.63 -6.33
C GLN A 310 -7.71 17.54 -7.21
N ILE A 311 -7.72 16.30 -6.74
CA ILE A 311 -7.12 15.17 -7.46
C ILE A 311 -8.09 14.43 -8.39
N LYS A 312 -9.38 14.78 -8.37
CA LYS A 312 -10.40 14.13 -9.21
C LYS A 312 -10.03 14.18 -10.69
N GLY A 313 -10.01 13.01 -11.32
CA GLY A 313 -9.66 12.85 -12.75
C GLY A 313 -8.18 13.04 -13.09
N LEU A 314 -7.28 13.16 -12.10
CA LEU A 314 -5.84 13.26 -12.36
C LEU A 314 -5.19 11.87 -12.49
N LYS A 315 -4.27 11.75 -13.46
CA LYS A 315 -3.37 10.58 -13.58
C LYS A 315 -2.14 10.79 -12.72
N PHE A 316 -1.81 9.83 -11.87
CA PHE A 316 -0.69 9.93 -10.93
C PHE A 316 0.52 9.11 -11.33
N VAL A 317 0.38 8.29 -12.36
CA VAL A 317 1.45 7.46 -12.89
C VAL A 317 1.73 7.85 -14.34
N SER A 318 3.01 7.92 -14.69
CA SER A 318 3.46 8.10 -16.06
C SER A 318 4.79 7.38 -16.26
N SER A 319 5.04 6.86 -17.46
CA SER A 319 6.28 6.18 -17.78
C SER A 319 6.76 6.52 -19.19
N GLY A 320 8.04 6.29 -19.46
CA GLY A 320 8.66 6.61 -20.73
C GLY A 320 9.96 5.85 -20.98
N GLY A 321 10.44 5.94 -22.23
CA GLY A 321 11.62 5.21 -22.70
C GLY A 321 11.43 3.70 -22.61
N ILE A 322 12.46 2.97 -22.17
CA ILE A 322 12.40 1.51 -22.05
C ILE A 322 11.41 0.99 -21.00
N LEU A 323 10.97 1.87 -20.08
CA LEU A 323 9.96 1.55 -19.06
C LEU A 323 8.55 2.01 -19.45
N LYS A 324 8.35 2.42 -20.71
CA LYS A 324 7.03 2.81 -21.21
C LYS A 324 6.03 1.66 -20.97
N ASP A 325 4.82 2.03 -20.55
CA ASP A 325 3.71 1.11 -20.25
C ASP A 325 3.86 0.17 -19.04
N LEU A 326 5.02 0.17 -18.34
CA LEU A 326 5.28 -0.67 -17.15
C LEU A 326 4.13 -0.62 -16.13
N LEU A 327 3.65 0.59 -15.83
CA LEU A 327 2.57 0.87 -14.87
C LEU A 327 1.46 1.71 -15.52
N ARG A 328 1.09 1.39 -16.77
CA ARG A 328 -0.02 2.09 -17.42
C ARG A 328 -1.31 1.90 -16.61
N ASP A 329 -1.97 3.01 -16.29
CA ASP A 329 -3.30 3.03 -15.66
C ASP A 329 -4.26 2.15 -16.46
N ARG A 330 -4.87 1.18 -15.77
CA ARG A 330 -5.94 0.31 -16.28
C ARG A 330 -7.09 0.26 -15.29
N VAL A 331 -8.26 -0.10 -15.79
CA VAL A 331 -9.39 -0.48 -14.92
C VAL A 331 -9.04 -1.85 -14.35
N LEU A 332 -9.00 -1.95 -13.03
CA LEU A 332 -8.80 -3.22 -12.33
C LEU A 332 -10.16 -3.86 -12.08
N SER A 333 -10.26 -5.17 -12.29
CA SER A 333 -11.38 -5.95 -11.81
C SER A 333 -11.22 -6.25 -10.31
N ASP A 334 -12.26 -6.81 -9.70
CA ASP A 334 -12.14 -7.32 -8.33
C ASP A 334 -11.20 -8.54 -8.28
N ASP A 335 -11.23 -9.37 -9.32
CA ASP A 335 -10.33 -10.51 -9.53
C ASP A 335 -8.84 -10.10 -9.55
N ASP A 336 -8.50 -9.02 -10.29
CA ASP A 336 -7.15 -8.43 -10.29
C ASP A 336 -6.71 -8.04 -8.85
N MET A 337 -7.65 -7.59 -8.03
CA MET A 337 -7.40 -7.11 -6.67
C MET A 337 -7.47 -8.22 -5.62
N VAL A 338 -8.04 -9.39 -5.93
CA VAL A 338 -7.99 -10.60 -5.11
C VAL A 338 -6.66 -11.33 -5.34
N HIS A 339 -6.29 -11.60 -6.58
CA HIS A 339 -5.13 -12.43 -6.95
C HIS A 339 -3.83 -11.63 -7.05
N VAL A 340 -3.52 -10.88 -5.99
CA VAL A 340 -2.27 -10.12 -5.88
C VAL A 340 -1.15 -11.03 -5.37
N GLY A 341 0.02 -11.02 -6.03
CA GLY A 341 1.19 -11.78 -5.57
C GLY A 341 1.29 -13.24 -6.04
N GLU A 342 0.29 -13.79 -6.75
CA GLU A 342 0.38 -15.16 -7.32
C GLU A 342 1.46 -15.31 -8.42
N SER A 343 2.11 -14.20 -8.81
CA SER A 343 3.23 -14.21 -9.75
C SER A 343 4.61 -14.06 -9.12
N ASP A 344 4.71 -13.91 -7.79
CA ASP A 344 5.97 -13.64 -7.12
C ASP A 344 6.52 -14.95 -6.54
N ALA A 345 7.59 -15.46 -7.15
CA ALA A 345 8.40 -16.55 -6.63
C ALA A 345 9.18 -16.12 -5.37
N SER A 346 8.44 -15.83 -4.30
CA SER A 346 8.93 -15.77 -2.92
C SER A 346 7.80 -16.25 -2.00
N ASP A 347 8.00 -17.46 -1.48
CA ASP A 347 7.31 -18.20 -0.39
C ASP A 347 5.78 -18.38 -0.40
N ASP A 348 5.01 -17.68 -1.25
CA ASP A 348 3.55 -17.84 -1.37
C ASP A 348 3.07 -18.13 -2.80
N ALA A 349 3.99 -18.47 -3.72
CA ALA A 349 3.64 -19.02 -5.04
C ALA A 349 3.18 -20.48 -4.92
N VAL A 350 2.15 -20.72 -4.13
CA VAL A 350 1.32 -21.90 -4.30
C VAL A 350 0.47 -21.59 -5.53
N SER A 351 0.89 -22.16 -6.66
CA SER A 351 0.02 -22.34 -7.83
C SER A 351 -1.34 -22.76 -7.30
N ALA A 352 -2.43 -22.22 -7.83
CA ALA A 352 -3.73 -22.83 -7.62
C ALA A 352 -3.59 -24.30 -8.02
N SER A 353 -3.38 -25.19 -7.05
CA SER A 353 -3.83 -26.55 -7.20
C SER A 353 -5.33 -26.38 -7.47
N ASP A 354 -5.79 -27.01 -8.53
CA ASP A 354 -7.20 -27.37 -8.63
C ASP A 354 -7.45 -28.31 -7.44
N SER A 355 -7.60 -27.75 -6.24
CA SER A 355 -8.22 -28.49 -5.15
C SER A 355 -9.66 -28.67 -5.60
N ASP A 356 -10.09 -29.92 -5.75
CA ASP A 356 -11.51 -30.26 -5.95
C ASP A 356 -12.39 -29.73 -4.79
N ASP A 357 -11.75 -29.28 -3.70
CA ASP A 357 -12.40 -28.56 -2.61
C ASP A 357 -12.93 -27.20 -3.08
N LYS A 358 -14.26 -27.14 -3.24
CA LYS A 358 -15.01 -25.93 -3.61
C LYS A 358 -15.47 -25.14 -2.38
N ARG A 359 -15.15 -25.59 -1.17
CA ARG A 359 -15.57 -24.93 0.07
C ARG A 359 -14.91 -23.56 0.18
N ARG A 360 -15.70 -22.58 0.59
CA ARG A 360 -15.25 -21.22 0.89
C ARG A 360 -15.82 -20.78 2.23
N ILE A 361 -14.96 -20.24 3.07
CA ILE A 361 -15.32 -19.71 4.37
C ILE A 361 -15.44 -18.19 4.29
N SER A 362 -16.52 -17.66 4.86
CA SER A 362 -16.80 -16.23 4.87
C SER A 362 -16.42 -15.56 6.18
N PHE A 363 -15.78 -14.40 6.06
CA PHE A 363 -15.61 -13.45 7.15
C PHE A 363 -16.28 -12.13 6.82
N ARG A 364 -17.18 -11.68 7.71
CA ARG A 364 -17.88 -10.40 7.62
C ARG A 364 -17.16 -9.32 8.42
N TYR A 365 -16.98 -8.15 7.84
CA TYR A 365 -16.55 -6.99 8.60
C TYR A 365 -17.65 -6.48 9.53
N ARG A 366 -17.32 -6.28 10.82
CA ARG A 366 -18.23 -5.75 11.83
C ARG A 366 -17.74 -4.37 12.30
N PRO A 367 -18.37 -3.28 11.85
CA PRO A 367 -17.98 -1.91 12.19
C PRO A 367 -17.78 -1.61 13.67
N THR A 368 -18.67 -2.14 14.52
CA THR A 368 -18.62 -1.92 15.99
C THR A 368 -17.44 -2.62 16.68
N LYS A 369 -16.84 -3.62 16.02
CA LYS A 369 -15.70 -4.37 16.53
C LYS A 369 -14.41 -4.10 15.74
N GLU A 370 -14.48 -3.24 14.73
CA GLU A 370 -13.38 -2.85 13.84
C GLU A 370 -12.59 -4.03 13.23
N GLY A 371 -13.27 -5.15 12.93
CA GLY A 371 -12.62 -6.36 12.41
C GLY A 371 -13.52 -7.32 11.63
N TYR A 372 -12.89 -8.27 10.96
CA TYR A 372 -13.52 -9.37 10.23
C TYR A 372 -13.77 -10.57 11.14
N TYR A 373 -15.00 -11.10 11.11
CA TYR A 373 -15.43 -12.21 11.95
C TYR A 373 -16.09 -13.28 11.09
N TYR A 374 -15.83 -14.54 11.41
CA TYR A 374 -16.43 -15.68 10.73
C TYR A 374 -17.96 -15.54 10.69
N ASP A 375 -18.54 -15.78 9.52
CA ASP A 375 -19.98 -15.70 9.29
C ASP A 375 -20.44 -16.92 8.48
N PRO A 376 -20.78 -18.05 9.14
CA PRO A 376 -21.05 -19.32 8.47
C PRO A 376 -22.24 -19.27 7.51
N ARG A 377 -23.14 -18.28 7.68
CA ARG A 377 -24.33 -18.08 6.82
C ARG A 377 -23.98 -17.77 5.36
N TYR A 378 -22.75 -17.34 5.11
CA TYR A 378 -22.25 -16.95 3.79
C TYR A 378 -21.11 -17.85 3.30
N ASN A 379 -20.89 -19.01 3.95
CA ASN A 379 -19.99 -20.02 3.39
C ASN A 379 -20.56 -20.56 2.06
N GLU A 380 -19.68 -20.95 1.15
CA GLU A 380 -20.03 -21.56 -0.13
C GLU A 380 -19.43 -22.95 -0.25
N GLY A 381 -20.02 -23.82 -1.09
CA GLY A 381 -19.60 -25.20 -1.29
C GLY A 381 -20.44 -26.21 -0.50
N ASP A 382 -20.42 -27.46 -0.95
CA ASP A 382 -21.12 -28.55 -0.29
C ASP A 382 -20.28 -29.08 0.90
N THR A 383 -20.97 -29.47 1.98
CA THR A 383 -20.39 -30.11 3.17
C THR A 383 -19.94 -31.53 2.93
#